data_AF-A0A6V8PY19-F1
#
_entry.id   AF-A0A6V8PY19-F1
#
_cell.length_a   1.000
_cell.length_b   1.000
_cell.length_c   1.000
_cell.angle_alpha   90.00
_cell.angle_beta   90.00
_cell.angle_gamma   90.00
#
_symmetry.space_group_name_H-M   'P 1'
#
loop_
_entity.id
_entity.type
_entity.pdbx_description
1 polymer ?
#
loop_
_entity_poly.entity_id
_entity_poly.type
_entity_poly.pdbx_seq_one_letter_code
_entity_poly.pdbx_strand_id
1 'polypeptide(L)'
;MESVTDEELVEGIKLLARTEGIFSETAGGVTIGVLKKLVESGKIASDEVIVAYITGIGLKTVEAVENALEGLQVIKPSVADFNDKILRRNPSLGQ
;
A
#
# COMPACT_ATOMS: atom_id res chain seq x y z
N MET A 1 13.63 -20.10 4.30
CA MET A 1 12.40 -19.64 3.64
C MET A 1 11.98 -18.39 4.38
N GLU A 2 11.87 -17.26 3.69
CA GLU A 2 11.34 -16.02 4.28
C GLU A 2 9.82 -16.05 4.24
N SER A 3 9.19 -15.33 5.17
CA SER A 3 7.74 -15.17 5.25
C SER A 3 7.38 -13.78 5.73
N VAL A 4 6.11 -13.42 5.55
CA VAL A 4 5.53 -12.18 6.06
C VAL A 4 4.35 -12.51 6.97
N THR A 5 4.09 -11.65 7.94
CA THR A 5 2.82 -11.64 8.67
C THR A 5 1.71 -11.04 7.80
N ASP A 6 0.47 -11.15 8.25
CA ASP A 6 -0.68 -10.53 7.55
C ASP A 6 -0.51 -9.00 7.49
N GLU A 7 0.01 -8.37 8.55
CA GLU A 7 0.28 -6.93 8.57
C GLU A 7 1.36 -6.55 7.55
N GLU A 8 2.44 -7.32 7.47
CA GLU A 8 3.52 -7.07 6.52
C GLU A 8 3.09 -7.31 5.07
N LEU A 9 2.21 -8.30 4.84
CA LEU A 9 1.56 -8.53 3.55
C LEU A 9 0.76 -7.29 3.13
N VAL A 10 -0.08 -6.77 4.02
CA VAL A 10 -0.90 -5.58 3.77
C VAL A 10 -0.03 -4.36 3.51
N GLU A 11 1.04 -4.17 4.27
CA GLU A 11 2.00 -3.09 4.01
C GLU A 11 2.74 -3.29 2.69
N GLY A 12 2.99 -4.52 2.26
CA GLY A 12 3.50 -4.83 0.92
C GLY A 12 2.55 -4.38 -0.19
N ILE A 13 1.25 -4.66 -0.07
CA ILE A 13 0.22 -4.18 -1.01
C ILE A 13 0.20 -2.65 -1.04
N LYS A 14 0.15 -2.03 0.15
CA LYS A 14 0.06 -0.57 0.27
C LYS A 14 1.31 0.14 -0.23
N LEU A 15 2.49 -0.47 -0.07
CA LEU A 15 3.75 0.05 -0.60
C LEU A 15 3.67 0.12 -2.13
N LEU A 16 3.40 -1.02 -2.78
CA LEU A 16 3.32 -1.12 -4.24
C LEU A 16 2.25 -0.18 -4.82
N ALA A 17 1.08 -0.09 -4.17
CA ALA A 17 0.01 0.79 -4.61
C ALA A 17 0.37 2.27 -4.49
N ARG A 18 1.06 2.68 -3.41
CA ARG A 18 1.39 4.09 -3.16
C ARG A 18 2.59 4.59 -3.95
N THR A 19 3.56 3.73 -4.27
CA THR A 19 4.76 4.15 -5.01
C THR A 19 4.62 3.94 -6.51
N GLU A 20 4.01 2.84 -6.95
CA GLU A 20 3.95 2.47 -8.38
C GLU A 20 2.54 2.58 -8.98
N GLY A 21 1.51 2.84 -8.16
CA GLY A 21 0.12 2.85 -8.62
C GLY A 21 -0.42 1.45 -8.98
N ILE A 22 0.23 0.38 -8.53
CA ILE A 22 -0.17 -1.01 -8.82
C ILE A 22 -0.89 -1.60 -7.62
N PHE A 23 -2.20 -1.85 -7.75
CA PHE A 23 -2.98 -2.54 -6.74
C PHE A 23 -3.04 -4.05 -7.00
N SER A 24 -2.38 -4.83 -6.15
CA SER A 24 -2.23 -6.29 -6.26
C SER A 24 -3.09 -7.08 -5.27
N GLU A 25 -3.37 -8.35 -5.61
CA GLU A 25 -3.90 -9.35 -4.66
C GLU A 25 -2.86 -9.70 -3.57
N THR A 26 -3.27 -10.52 -2.59
CA THR A 26 -2.45 -10.98 -1.45
C THR A 26 -1.10 -11.57 -1.87
N ALA A 27 -1.04 -12.34 -2.96
CA ALA A 27 0.20 -12.94 -3.46
C ALA A 27 1.26 -11.88 -3.84
N GLY A 28 0.86 -10.76 -4.43
CA GLY A 28 1.79 -9.66 -4.69
C GLY A 28 2.16 -8.90 -3.42
N GLY A 29 1.26 -8.80 -2.44
CA GLY A 29 1.59 -8.31 -1.10
C GLY A 29 2.73 -9.08 -0.43
N VAL A 30 2.63 -10.43 -0.45
CA VAL A 30 3.69 -11.31 0.04
C VAL A 30 4.99 -11.11 -0.75
N THR A 31 4.90 -11.07 -2.08
CA THR A 31 6.06 -10.90 -2.96
C THR A 31 6.84 -9.63 -2.62
N ILE A 32 6.14 -8.50 -2.49
CA ILE A 32 6.75 -7.20 -2.18
C ILE A 32 7.22 -7.14 -0.72
N GLY A 33 6.46 -7.70 0.22
CA GLY A 33 6.86 -7.74 1.63
C GLY A 33 8.14 -8.56 1.86
N VAL A 34 8.26 -9.72 1.22
CA VAL A 34 9.49 -10.53 1.27
C VAL A 34 10.64 -9.82 0.56
N LEU A 35 10.40 -9.25 -0.62
CA LEU A 35 11.44 -8.49 -1.34
C LEU A 35 12.00 -7.35 -0.47
N LYS A 36 11.13 -6.60 0.20
CA LYS A 36 11.53 -5.56 1.15
C LYS A 36 12.44 -6.10 2.25
N LYS A 37 12.06 -7.20 2.92
CA LYS A 37 12.89 -7.84 3.96
C LYS A 37 14.26 -8.29 3.44
N LEU A 38 14.30 -8.83 2.22
CA LEU A 38 15.55 -9.28 1.61
C LEU A 38 16.50 -8.11 1.33
N VAL A 39 15.96 -6.97 0.88
CA VAL A 39 16.75 -5.74 0.69
C VAL A 39 17.19 -5.16 2.03
N GLU A 40 16.30 -5.03 3.02
CA GLU A 40 16.62 -4.49 4.35
C GLU A 40 17.64 -5.34 5.12
N SER A 41 17.63 -6.65 4.93
CA SER A 41 18.62 -7.57 5.51
C SER A 41 19.93 -7.65 4.73
N GLY A 42 20.06 -6.95 3.61
CA GLY A 42 21.24 -6.94 2.74
C GLY A 42 21.46 -8.25 1.97
N LYS A 43 20.45 -9.12 1.89
CA LYS A 43 20.50 -10.36 1.07
C LYS A 43 20.35 -10.08 -0.43
N ILE A 44 19.71 -8.97 -0.77
CA ILE A 44 19.65 -8.40 -2.13
C ILE A 44 20.30 -7.02 -2.03
N ALA A 45 21.33 -6.75 -2.85
CA ALA A 45 21.97 -5.45 -2.89
C ALA A 45 21.06 -4.40 -3.57
N SER A 46 21.20 -3.14 -3.18
CA SER A 46 20.32 -2.05 -3.66
C SER A 46 20.47 -1.74 -5.15
N ASP A 47 21.55 -2.21 -5.78
CA ASP A 47 21.87 -2.02 -7.20
C ASP A 47 21.58 -3.26 -8.06
N GLU A 48 21.09 -4.35 -7.47
CA GLU A 48 20.65 -5.52 -8.23
C GLU A 48 19.34 -5.27 -8.99
N VAL A 49 19.24 -5.87 -10.18
CA VAL A 49 18.01 -5.82 -11.00
C VAL A 49 17.13 -7.01 -10.64
N ILE A 50 15.96 -6.73 -10.07
CA ILE A 50 14.99 -7.73 -9.63
C ILE A 50 13.72 -7.67 -10.48
N VAL A 51 13.18 -8.84 -10.82
CA VAL A 51 11.87 -8.97 -11.48
C VAL A 51 10.90 -9.62 -10.51
N ALA A 52 9.92 -8.85 -10.02
CA ALA A 52 8.84 -9.35 -9.17
C ALA A 52 7.61 -9.71 -10.03
N TYR A 53 7.13 -10.95 -9.91
CA TYR A 53 5.94 -11.41 -10.61
C TYR A 53 4.69 -11.05 -9.82
N ILE A 54 3.93 -10.08 -10.30
CA ILE A 54 2.64 -9.69 -9.73
C ILE A 54 1.54 -10.37 -10.55
N THR A 55 1.10 -11.54 -10.08
CA THR A 55 0.27 -12.46 -10.86
C THR A 55 -1.22 -12.12 -10.89
N GLY A 56 -1.69 -11.25 -9.99
CA GLY A 56 -3.10 -10.94 -9.87
C GLY A 56 -3.41 -9.55 -9.35
N ILE A 57 -4.58 -9.06 -9.74
CA ILE A 57 -5.07 -7.72 -9.43
C ILE A 57 -5.73 -7.67 -8.04
N GLY A 58 -5.62 -6.53 -7.36
CA GLY A 58 -6.14 -6.35 -6.00
C GLY A 58 -7.65 -6.47 -5.85
N LEU A 59 -8.42 -6.32 -6.93
CA LEU A 59 -9.88 -6.49 -6.91
C LEU A 59 -10.34 -7.93 -6.59
N LYS A 60 -9.44 -8.91 -6.61
CA LYS A 60 -9.75 -10.30 -6.22
C LYS A 60 -9.83 -10.50 -4.71
N THR A 61 -9.13 -9.69 -3.93
CA THR A 61 -8.97 -9.86 -2.48
C THR A 61 -9.02 -8.49 -1.80
N VAL A 62 -10.09 -7.75 -2.03
CA VAL A 62 -10.26 -6.39 -1.47
C VAL A 62 -10.32 -6.45 0.05
N GLU A 63 -10.94 -7.50 0.60
CA GLU A 63 -11.06 -7.79 2.03
C GLU A 63 -9.72 -7.84 2.77
N ALA A 64 -8.62 -8.17 2.06
CA ALA A 64 -7.29 -8.21 2.65
C ALA A 64 -6.83 -6.84 3.15
N VAL A 65 -7.31 -5.74 2.55
CA VAL A 65 -6.92 -4.38 2.92
C VAL A 65 -8.03 -3.60 3.60
N GLU A 66 -9.29 -4.05 3.55
CA GLU A 66 -10.45 -3.33 4.10
C GLU A 66 -10.25 -2.92 5.56
N ASN A 67 -9.77 -3.84 6.41
CA ASN A 67 -9.56 -3.57 7.83
C ASN A 67 -8.31 -2.72 8.12
N ALA A 68 -7.47 -2.49 7.13
CA ALA A 68 -6.25 -1.69 7.23
C ALA A 68 -6.41 -0.27 6.69
N LEU A 69 -7.59 0.08 6.17
CA LEU A 69 -7.92 1.43 5.73
C LEU A 69 -8.48 2.24 6.90
N GLU A 70 -8.09 3.51 6.95
CA GLU A 70 -8.70 4.47 7.86
C GLU A 70 -10.17 4.71 7.48
N GLY A 71 -11.01 4.93 8.49
CA GLY A 71 -12.44 5.17 8.29
C GLY A 71 -12.71 6.39 7.39
N LEU A 72 -13.76 6.30 6.58
CA LEU A 72 -14.20 7.39 5.72
C LEU A 72 -14.58 8.63 6.56
N GLN A 73 -14.02 9.78 6.20
CA GLN A 73 -14.46 11.05 6.76
C GLN A 73 -15.69 11.57 6.02
N VAL A 74 -16.83 11.54 6.68
CA VAL A 74 -18.08 12.07 6.15
C VAL A 74 -18.13 13.59 6.32
N ILE A 75 -18.28 14.32 5.21
CA ILE A 75 -18.42 15.77 5.18
C ILE A 75 -19.77 16.18 4.58
N LYS A 76 -20.18 17.43 4.84
CA LYS A 76 -21.32 18.06 4.16
C LYS A 76 -20.97 18.32 2.69
N PRO A 77 -21.94 18.34 1.76
CA PRO A 77 -21.72 18.59 0.33
C PRO A 77 -21.43 20.08 0.08
N SER A 78 -20.32 20.60 0.60
CA SER A 78 -19.90 21.99 0.44
C SER A 78 -18.38 22.10 0.43
N VAL A 79 -17.85 22.99 -0.41
CA VAL A 79 -16.41 23.28 -0.50
C VAL A 79 -15.86 23.78 0.84
N ALA A 80 -16.66 24.52 1.61
CA ALA A 80 -16.27 25.00 2.93
C ALA A 80 -15.94 23.86 3.91
N ASP A 81 -16.81 22.84 3.99
CA ASP A 81 -16.61 21.70 4.88
C ASP A 81 -15.45 20.80 4.41
N PHE A 82 -15.22 20.69 3.09
CA PHE A 82 -14.05 20.01 2.53
C PHE A 82 -12.74 20.71 2.92
N ASN A 83 -12.65 22.04 2.72
CA ASN A 83 -11.46 22.80 3.06
C ASN A 83 -11.11 22.71 4.55
N ASP A 84 -12.14 22.77 5.40
CA ASP A 84 -11.96 22.75 6.86
C ASP A 84 -11.56 21.37 7.38
N LYS A 85 -12.21 20.30 6.91
CA LYS A 85 -12.02 18.96 7.46
C LYS A 85 -10.97 18.12 6.74
N ILE A 86 -10.75 18.34 5.45
CA ILE A 86 -9.83 17.54 4.64
C ILE A 86 -8.52 18.30 4.37
N LEU A 87 -8.58 19.44 3.68
CA LEU A 87 -7.36 20.14 3.25
C LEU A 87 -6.53 20.72 4.40
N ARG A 88 -7.17 21.37 5.38
CA ARG A 88 -6.44 21.94 6.53
C ARG A 88 -5.74 20.88 7.39
N ARG A 89 -6.29 19.66 7.45
CA ARG A 89 -5.72 18.55 8.22
C ARG A 89 -4.64 17.78 7.45
N ASN A 90 -4.69 17.80 6.12
CA ASN A 90 -3.71 17.19 5.23
C ASN A 90 -3.22 18.22 4.20
N PRO A 91 -2.32 19.15 4.59
CA PRO A 91 -1.87 20.23 3.71
C PRO A 91 -1.22 19.73 2.41
N SER A 92 -0.70 18.50 2.40
CA SER A 92 -0.11 17.84 1.23
C SER A 92 -1.10 17.53 0.11
N LEU A 93 -2.42 17.56 0.37
CA LEU A 93 -3.45 17.35 -0.65
C LEU A 93 -3.87 18.63 -1.40
N GLY A 94 -3.35 19.79 -1.00
CA GLY A 94 -3.71 21.09 -1.56
C GLY A 94 -2.69 21.70 -2.54
N GLN A 95 -1.69 20.92 -2.99
CA GLN A 95 -0.72 21.32 -4.01
C GLN A 95 -1.09 20.79 -5.39
#